data_AF-A0A848C7D0-F1
#
_entry.id   AF-A0A848C7D0-F1
#
_cell.length_a   1.000
_cell.length_b   1.000
_cell.length_c   1.000
_cell.angle_alpha   90.00
_cell.angle_beta   90.00
_cell.angle_gamma   90.00
#
_symmetry.space_group_name_H-M   'P 1'
#
loop_
_entity.id
_entity.type
_entity.pdbx_description
1 polymer ?
#
loop_
_entity_poly.entity_id
_entity_poly.type
_entity_poly.pdbx_seq_one_letter_code
_entity_poly.pdbx_strand_id
1 'polypeptide(L)'
;MHDDRLFPAGAPAPASPAQQRWRAGLCRAVDGLMTSAEGRDLLRWLLQAGLCFTAACPGPGTPAGQIYWEEGRRHVGVAVLRLLQEADPSHLPRLFLTQEEDDARN
;
A
#
# COMPACT_ATOMS: atom_id res chain seq x y z
N MET A 1 24.96 34.75 -0.75
CA MET A 1 25.12 33.46 -1.45
C MET A 1 25.21 32.39 -0.37
N HIS A 2 24.16 31.57 -0.20
CA HIS A 2 24.20 30.40 0.68
C HIS A 2 24.17 29.15 -0.19
N ASP A 3 25.07 28.23 0.13
CA ASP A 3 25.41 27.02 -0.63
C ASP A 3 24.28 25.99 -0.53
N ASP A 4 23.48 25.86 -1.59
CA ASP A 4 22.33 24.95 -1.70
C ASP A 4 22.78 23.56 -2.19
N ARG A 5 23.77 22.98 -1.50
CA ARG A 5 24.28 21.63 -1.78
C ARG A 5 23.75 20.63 -0.76
N LEU A 6 22.45 20.41 -0.74
CA LEU A 6 21.83 19.34 0.04
C LEU A 6 21.47 18.17 -0.89
N PHE A 7 22.41 17.23 -0.95
CA PHE A 7 22.30 15.82 -1.35
C PHE A 7 21.79 15.51 -2.78
N PRO A 8 22.59 14.87 -3.65
CA PRO A 8 22.00 14.20 -4.80
C PRO A 8 21.07 13.12 -4.24
N ALA A 9 19.80 13.14 -4.64
CA ALA A 9 18.88 12.04 -4.42
C ALA A 9 19.43 10.82 -5.17
N GLY A 10 20.37 10.12 -4.55
CA GLY A 10 20.97 8.91 -5.07
C GLY A 10 19.84 7.94 -5.35
N ALA A 11 19.77 7.45 -6.58
CA ALA A 11 18.80 6.43 -6.96
C ALA A 11 18.85 5.31 -5.90
N PRO A 12 17.69 4.83 -5.41
CA PRO A 12 17.67 3.80 -4.39
C PRO A 12 18.50 2.62 -4.87
N ALA A 13 19.40 2.13 -4.02
CA ALA A 13 20.26 1.00 -4.35
C ALA A 13 19.40 -0.16 -4.87
N PRO A 14 19.82 -0.86 -5.95
CA PRO A 14 19.03 -1.93 -6.53
C PRO A 14 18.74 -3.00 -5.46
N ALA A 15 17.48 -3.41 -5.36
CA ALA A 15 17.04 -4.43 -4.41
C ALA A 15 17.85 -5.71 -4.58
N SER A 16 18.24 -6.34 -3.46
CA SER A 16 18.99 -7.61 -3.51
C SER A 16 18.18 -8.70 -4.24
N PRO A 17 18.82 -9.72 -4.83
CA PRO A 17 18.12 -10.82 -5.49
C PRO A 17 17.13 -11.56 -4.58
N ALA A 18 17.41 -11.62 -3.27
CA ALA A 18 16.48 -12.17 -2.29
C ALA A 18 15.22 -11.29 -2.13
N GLN A 19 15.40 -9.97 -2.04
CA GLN A 19 14.30 -9.01 -1.96
C GLN A 19 13.44 -9.01 -3.22
N GLN A 20 14.04 -9.14 -4.40
CA GLN A 20 13.32 -9.27 -5.66
C GLN A 20 12.46 -10.54 -5.71
N ARG A 21 13.03 -11.70 -5.33
CA ARG A 21 12.28 -12.97 -5.26
C ARG A 21 11.13 -12.92 -4.26
N TRP A 22 11.38 -12.35 -3.08
CA TRP A 22 10.33 -12.15 -2.07
C TRP A 22 9.21 -11.27 -2.61
N ARG A 23 9.55 -10.17 -3.28
CA ARG A 23 8.58 -9.24 -3.88
C ARG A 23 7.77 -9.86 -5.00
N ALA A 24 8.41 -10.63 -5.89
CA ALA A 24 7.71 -11.40 -6.92
C ALA A 24 6.74 -12.44 -6.32
N GLY A 25 7.10 -13.05 -5.18
CA GLY A 25 6.21 -13.93 -4.43
C GLY A 25 4.97 -13.21 -3.90
N LEU A 26 5.13 -11.98 -3.40
CA LEU A 26 4.01 -11.15 -2.95
C LEU A 26 3.08 -10.75 -4.11
N CYS A 27 3.63 -10.38 -5.27
CA CYS A 27 2.80 -10.08 -6.45
C CYS A 27 1.93 -11.29 -6.85
N ARG A 28 2.51 -12.49 -6.90
CA ARG A 28 1.74 -13.73 -7.19
C ARG A 28 0.66 -14.02 -6.16
N ALA A 29 0.90 -13.69 -4.89
CA ALA A 29 -0.11 -13.85 -3.85
C ALA A 29 -1.28 -12.87 -4.06
N VAL A 30 -0.98 -11.63 -4.46
CA VAL A 30 -2.00 -10.64 -4.83
C VAL A 30 -2.80 -11.08 -6.06
N ASP A 31 -2.15 -11.62 -7.09
CA ASP A 31 -2.84 -12.22 -8.24
C ASP A 31 -3.83 -13.29 -7.78
N GLY A 32 -3.39 -14.18 -6.89
CA GLY A 32 -4.24 -15.22 -6.30
C GLY A 32 -5.46 -14.66 -5.56
N LEU A 33 -5.27 -13.64 -4.72
CA LEU A 33 -6.35 -12.99 -3.97
C LEU A 33 -7.37 -12.31 -4.89
N MET A 34 -6.94 -11.75 -6.02
CA MET A 34 -7.84 -11.13 -6.99
C MET A 34 -8.79 -12.12 -7.69
N THR A 35 -8.50 -13.42 -7.65
CA THR A 35 -9.32 -14.45 -8.32
C THR A 35 -10.62 -14.80 -7.59
N SER A 36 -10.76 -14.48 -6.31
CA SER A 36 -11.97 -14.76 -5.52
C SER A 36 -12.62 -13.50 -4.94
N ALA A 37 -13.91 -13.56 -4.62
CA ALA A 37 -14.62 -12.43 -4.01
C ALA A 37 -14.08 -12.13 -2.61
N GLU A 38 -13.86 -13.17 -1.80
CA GLU A 38 -13.35 -13.06 -0.44
C GLU A 38 -11.92 -12.51 -0.41
N GLY A 39 -11.11 -12.86 -1.42
CA GLY A 39 -9.75 -12.33 -1.56
C GLY A 39 -9.76 -10.84 -1.93
N ARG A 40 -10.68 -10.41 -2.79
CA ARG A 40 -10.93 -8.99 -3.07
C ARG A 40 -11.42 -8.24 -1.84
N ASP A 41 -12.33 -8.82 -1.06
CA ASP A 41 -12.79 -8.21 0.20
C ASP A 41 -11.67 -8.05 1.22
N LEU A 42 -10.80 -9.06 1.36
CA LEU A 42 -9.61 -8.95 2.21
C LEU A 42 -8.70 -7.81 1.76
N LEU A 43 -8.47 -7.67 0.45
CA LEU A 43 -7.66 -6.58 -0.10
C LEU A 43 -8.30 -5.20 0.16
N ARG A 44 -9.62 -5.07 -0.04
CA ARG A 44 -10.38 -3.84 0.29
C ARG A 44 -10.28 -3.52 1.77
N TRP A 45 -10.45 -4.50 2.64
CA TRP A 45 -10.30 -4.34 4.08
C TRP A 45 -8.88 -3.91 4.47
N LEU A 46 -7.84 -4.49 3.88
CA LEU A 46 -6.45 -4.10 4.15
C LEU A 46 -6.16 -2.65 3.71
N LEU A 47 -6.67 -2.25 2.54
CA LEU A 47 -6.55 -0.87 2.07
C LEU A 47 -7.30 0.10 2.99
N GLN A 48 -8.49 -0.27 3.44
CA GLN A 48 -9.27 0.53 4.39
C GLN A 48 -8.61 0.56 5.78
N ALA A 49 -8.07 -0.55 6.26
CA ALA A 49 -7.33 -0.62 7.52
C ALA A 49 -6.05 0.23 7.46
N GLY A 50 -5.44 0.34 6.28
CA GLY A 50 -4.31 1.22 5.99
C GLY A 50 -4.68 2.70 5.71
N LEU A 51 -5.96 3.08 5.85
CA LEU A 51 -6.60 4.39 5.61
C LEU A 51 -5.77 5.38 4.77
N CYS A 52 -6.29 5.67 3.56
CA CYS A 52 -5.86 6.77 2.71
C CYS A 52 -5.66 8.07 3.51
N PHE A 53 -4.38 8.43 3.73
CA PHE A 53 -3.86 9.73 4.17
C PHE A 53 -4.85 10.61 4.93
N THR A 54 -5.09 10.32 6.21
CA THR A 54 -5.40 11.42 7.15
C THR A 54 -4.08 11.87 7.76
N ALA A 55 -3.37 12.76 7.07
CA ALA A 55 -2.27 13.50 7.67
C ALA A 55 -2.87 14.57 8.59
N ALA A 56 -3.44 14.16 9.71
CA ALA A 56 -3.72 15.11 10.79
C ALA A 56 -2.37 15.56 11.34
N CYS A 57 -2.05 16.85 11.18
CA CYS A 57 -0.86 17.43 11.78
C CYS A 57 -0.97 17.22 13.31
N PRO A 58 -0.04 16.50 13.95
CA PRO A 58 -0.15 16.22 15.37
C PRO A 58 -0.12 17.53 16.15
N GLY A 59 -1.21 17.81 16.88
CA GLY A 59 -1.25 18.90 17.84
C GLY A 59 -0.39 18.59 19.07
N PRO A 60 -0.03 19.60 19.87
CA PRO A 60 0.66 19.37 21.14
C PRO A 60 -0.22 18.50 22.06
N GLY A 61 0.20 17.25 22.30
CA GLY A 61 -0.51 16.29 23.15
C GLY A 61 -0.65 14.88 22.59
N THR A 62 -0.33 14.64 21.31
CA THR A 62 -0.43 13.29 20.73
C THR A 62 0.66 12.36 21.28
N PRO A 63 0.33 11.19 21.87
CA PRO A 63 1.32 10.22 22.33
C PRO A 63 2.18 9.70 21.18
N ALA A 64 3.50 9.59 21.38
CA ALA A 64 4.43 9.10 20.35
C ALA A 64 4.00 7.74 19.76
N GLY A 65 3.48 6.82 20.59
CA GLY A 65 2.98 5.52 20.13
C GLY A 65 1.81 5.58 19.15
N GLN A 66 0.95 6.61 19.25
CA GLN A 66 -0.16 6.82 18.32
C GLN A 66 0.35 7.29 16.94
N ILE A 67 1.38 8.13 16.92
CA ILE A 67 2.02 8.58 15.66
C ILE A 67 2.69 7.40 14.95
N TYR A 68 3.46 6.56 15.66
CA TYR A 68 4.09 5.37 15.06
C TYR A 68 3.07 4.36 14.52
N TRP A 69 1.96 4.18 15.24
CA TRP A 69 0.89 3.29 14.81
C TRP A 69 0.22 3.77 13.52
N GLU A 70 -0.16 5.04 13.45
CA GLU A 70 -0.76 5.62 12.25
C GLU A 70 0.20 5.62 11.05
N GLU A 71 1.49 5.90 11.28
CA GLU A 71 2.51 5.83 10.24
C GLU A 71 2.71 4.38 9.73
N GLY A 72 2.69 3.41 10.65
CA GLY A 72 2.76 1.99 10.31
C GLY A 72 1.57 1.53 9.46
N ARG A 73 0.35 1.96 9.81
CA ARG A 73 -0.87 1.66 9.04
C ARG A 73 -0.80 2.24 7.62
N ARG A 74 -0.35 3.48 7.48
CA ARG A 74 -0.16 4.14 6.17
C ARG A 74 0.88 3.43 5.31
N HIS A 75 2.00 3.00 5.89
CA HIS A 75 3.01 2.23 5.18
C HIS A 75 2.47 0.92 4.63
N VAL A 76 1.64 0.21 5.41
CA VAL A 76 0.98 -1.02 4.98
C VAL A 76 0.03 -0.76 3.81
N GLY A 77 -0.81 0.28 3.89
CA GLY A 77 -1.71 0.65 2.79
C GLY A 77 -0.97 0.96 1.48
N VAL A 78 0.09 1.78 1.55
CA VAL A 78 0.93 2.12 0.38
C VAL A 78 1.65 0.89 -0.16
N ALA A 79 2.12 -0.02 0.69
CA ALA A 79 2.77 -1.26 0.26
C ALA A 79 1.79 -2.15 -0.51
N VAL A 80 0.56 -2.31 -0.02
CA VAL A 80 -0.50 -3.08 -0.69
C VAL A 80 -0.87 -2.46 -2.04
N LEU A 81 -1.04 -1.14 -2.12
CA LEU A 81 -1.30 -0.44 -3.38
C LEU A 81 -0.18 -0.67 -4.41
N ARG A 82 1.08 -0.59 -3.97
CA ARG A 82 2.23 -0.83 -4.85
C ARG A 82 2.29 -2.28 -5.32
N LEU A 83 1.97 -3.24 -4.46
CA LEU A 83 1.92 -4.65 -4.84
C LEU A 83 0.81 -4.92 -5.86
N LEU A 84 -0.38 -4.33 -5.67
CA LEU A 84 -1.47 -4.42 -6.65
C LEU A 84 -1.05 -3.88 -8.02
N GLN A 85 -0.45 -2.69 -8.04
CA GLN A 85 0.00 -2.05 -9.27
C GLN A 85 1.16 -2.79 -9.96
N GLU A 86 2.08 -3.37 -9.18
CA GLU A 86 3.25 -4.11 -9.67
C GLU A 86 2.88 -5.52 -10.15
N ALA A 87 1.85 -6.13 -9.57
CA ALA A 87 1.33 -7.44 -9.99
C ALA A 87 0.57 -7.32 -11.32
N ASP A 88 -0.43 -6.46 -11.38
CA ASP A 88 -1.12 -6.07 -12.62
C ASP A 88 -1.76 -4.68 -12.43
N PRO A 89 -1.42 -3.66 -13.26
CA PRO A 89 -2.02 -2.34 -13.15
C PRO A 89 -3.55 -2.33 -13.33
N SER A 90 -4.15 -3.37 -13.93
CA SER A 90 -5.59 -3.54 -14.05
C SER A 90 -6.29 -3.93 -12.74
N HIS A 91 -5.55 -4.43 -11.75
CA HIS A 91 -6.11 -4.90 -10.48
C HIS A 91 -6.80 -3.80 -9.69
N LEU A 92 -6.21 -2.60 -9.60
CA LEU A 92 -6.80 -1.50 -8.85
C LEU A 92 -8.18 -1.10 -9.40
N PRO A 93 -8.35 -0.78 -10.70
CA PRO A 93 -9.67 -0.52 -11.27
C PRO A 93 -10.65 -1.68 -11.06
N ARG A 94 -10.22 -2.93 -11.27
CA ARG A 94 -11.09 -4.11 -11.14
C ARG A 94 -11.52 -4.37 -9.70
N LEU A 95 -10.66 -4.10 -8.73
CA LEU A 95 -10.95 -4.29 -7.31
C LEU A 95 -12.13 -3.43 -6.86
N PHE A 96 -12.23 -2.20 -7.38
CA PHE A 96 -13.33 -1.28 -7.08
C PHE A 96 -14.58 -1.56 -7.91
N LEU A 97 -14.43 -1.85 -9.22
CA LEU A 97 -15.58 -2.17 -10.10
C LEU A 97 -16.33 -3.42 -9.64
N THR A 98 -15.59 -4.47 -9.26
CA THR A 98 -16.21 -5.70 -8.74
C THR A 98 -16.86 -5.51 -7.37
N GLN A 99 -16.54 -4.44 -6.63
CA GLN A 99 -17.17 -4.18 -5.34
C GLN A 99 -18.65 -3.84 -5.53
N GLU A 100 -18.96 -3.00 -6.51
CA GLU A 100 -20.35 -2.65 -6.85
C GLU A 100 -21.15 -3.87 -7.31
N GLU A 101 -20.51 -4.79 -8.05
CA GLU A 101 -21.12 -6.05 -8.48
C GLU A 101 -21.34 -7.03 -7.32
N ASP A 102 -20.37 -7.12 -6.40
CA ASP A 102 -20.43 -7.97 -5.21
C ASP A 102 -21.50 -7.44 -4.22
N ASP A 103 -21.56 -6.12 -3.99
CA ASP A 103 -22.55 -5.46 -3.13
C ASP A 103 -23.98 -5.59 -3.68
N ALA A 104 -24.15 -5.62 -5.00
CA ALA A 104 -25.45 -5.81 -5.64
C ALA A 104 -26.00 -7.24 -5.55
N ARG A 105 -25.21 -8.22 -5.09
CA ARG A 105 -25.59 -9.63 -4.95
C ARG A 105 -25.98 -10.03 -3.52
N ASN A 106 -25.74 -9.17 -2.53
CA ASN A 106 -26.10 -9.36 -1.13
C ASN A 106 -27.39 -8.59 -0.78
#